data_AF-A0A9E6FBP7-F1
#
_entry.id   AF-A0A9E6FBP7-F1
#
_cell.length_a   1.000
_cell.length_b   1.000
_cell.length_c   1.000
_cell.angle_alpha   90.00
_cell.angle_beta   90.00
_cell.angle_gamma   90.00
#
_symmetry.space_group_name_H-M   'P 1'
#
loop_
_entity.id
_entity.type
_entity.pdbx_description
1 polymer ?
#
loop_
_entity_poly.entity_id
_entity_poly.type
_entity_poly.pdbx_seq_one_letter_code
_entity_poly.pdbx_strand_id
1 'polypeptide(L)'
;MADQKREIWIHRISHHYNVAKPLLDEQGYLTIGYSDLNDPRLDFLKRNLFKDFSSFNAFIKTTKHYNASRFSLHRFLALFKAGDIIVVPDLEAFSIYEVVESSKTIRACTITPFKAINGLEVTVGKADRNLYTNEGTKLIDLGFAVKVKPLSVTGQNGRTRDCVDLPVSDFADELLASALKIKSINGDITHLTKSVDNAIRIYKN
;
A
#
# COMPACT_ATOMS: atom_id res chain seq x y z
N MET A 1 -1.72 -8.14 -27.02
CA MET A 1 -1.80 -8.45 -25.58
C MET A 1 -3.08 -7.80 -25.09
N ALA A 2 -3.99 -8.56 -24.49
CA ALA A 2 -5.22 -7.96 -23.96
C ALA A 2 -4.83 -6.90 -22.94
N ASP A 3 -5.30 -5.67 -23.14
CA ASP A 3 -5.06 -4.54 -22.26
C ASP A 3 -5.65 -4.92 -20.89
N GLN A 4 -4.81 -5.40 -19.98
CA GLN A 4 -5.26 -5.83 -18.67
C GLN A 4 -5.78 -4.57 -17.98
N LYS A 5 -7.10 -4.52 -17.76
CA LYS A 5 -7.78 -3.38 -17.15
C LYS A 5 -7.07 -3.05 -15.83
N ARG A 6 -6.34 -1.93 -15.83
CA ARG A 6 -5.61 -1.42 -14.68
C ARG A 6 -6.60 -0.87 -13.67
N GLU A 7 -6.62 -1.42 -12.46
CA GLU A 7 -7.45 -0.89 -11.38
C GLU A 7 -6.70 0.26 -10.68
N ILE A 8 -7.46 1.23 -10.16
CA ILE A 8 -6.90 2.34 -9.39
C ILE A 8 -7.47 2.28 -7.99
N TRP A 9 -6.58 2.22 -7.02
CA TRP A 9 -6.91 2.12 -5.62
C TRP A 9 -6.42 3.34 -4.86
N ILE A 10 -7.09 3.66 -3.77
CA ILE A 10 -6.56 4.54 -2.74
C ILE A 10 -6.10 3.69 -1.56
N HIS A 11 -4.91 3.97 -1.03
CA HIS A 11 -4.39 3.38 0.19
C HIS A 11 -3.93 4.46 1.16
N ARG A 12 -4.52 4.52 2.35
CA ARG A 12 -4.12 5.47 3.40
C ARG A 12 -3.19 4.81 4.41
N ILE A 13 -2.02 5.41 4.59
CA ILE A 13 -1.09 5.06 5.68
C ILE A 13 -1.53 5.80 6.95
N SER A 14 -2.43 5.20 7.73
CA SER A 14 -2.87 5.76 9.03
C SER A 14 -2.31 5.03 10.24
N HIS A 15 -1.95 3.75 10.07
CA HIS A 15 -1.42 2.91 11.12
C HIS A 15 0.11 2.89 11.07
N HIS A 16 0.76 3.11 12.21
CA HIS A 16 2.22 3.18 12.30
C HIS A 16 2.89 4.09 11.25
N TYR A 17 2.32 5.26 10.95
CA TYR A 17 2.84 6.19 9.92
C TYR A 17 4.35 6.45 10.04
N ASN A 18 4.85 6.68 11.26
CA ASN A 18 6.28 6.88 11.55
C ASN A 18 7.20 5.76 11.05
N VAL A 19 6.67 4.56 10.84
CA VAL A 19 7.41 3.37 10.36
C VAL A 19 7.03 3.03 8.93
N ALA A 20 5.72 3.04 8.63
CA ALA A 20 5.19 2.63 7.33
C ALA A 20 5.60 3.58 6.20
N LYS A 21 5.70 4.90 6.46
CA LYS A 21 6.11 5.87 5.44
C LYS A 21 7.59 5.71 5.04
N PRO A 22 8.58 5.66 5.96
CA PRO A 22 9.97 5.34 5.59
C PRO A 22 10.12 4.00 4.90
N LEU A 23 9.37 2.98 5.32
CA LEU A 23 9.40 1.66 4.68
C LEU A 23 8.89 1.70 3.23
N LEU A 24 7.88 2.54 2.94
CA LEU A 24 7.42 2.81 1.59
C LEU A 24 8.47 3.59 0.79
N ASP A 25 8.99 4.69 1.34
CA ASP A 25 9.86 5.62 0.61
C ASP A 25 11.24 5.01 0.31
N GLU A 26 11.84 4.33 1.28
CA GLU A 26 13.20 3.79 1.17
C GLU A 26 13.22 2.41 0.52
N GLN A 27 12.15 1.62 0.73
CA GLN A 27 12.14 0.21 0.35
C GLN A 27 10.94 -0.20 -0.50
N GLY A 28 10.06 0.72 -0.91
CA GLY A 28 8.95 0.43 -1.82
C GLY A 28 7.94 -0.58 -1.28
N TYR A 29 7.74 -0.64 0.04
CA TYR A 29 6.76 -1.53 0.66
C TYR A 29 5.60 -0.73 1.25
N LEU A 30 4.45 -0.83 0.59
CA LEU A 30 3.19 -0.34 1.11
C LEU A 30 2.62 -1.38 2.08
N THR A 31 2.20 -1.00 3.28
CA THR A 31 1.89 -1.96 4.35
C THR A 31 0.52 -1.77 4.99
N ILE A 32 -0.02 -2.84 5.57
CA ILE A 32 -1.18 -2.81 6.46
C ILE A 32 -0.86 -3.62 7.74
N GLY A 33 -1.63 -3.43 8.81
CA GLY A 33 -1.43 -4.10 10.10
C GLY A 33 -1.65 -5.62 10.07
N TYR A 34 -2.11 -6.19 11.19
CA TYR A 34 -2.38 -7.63 11.32
C TYR A 34 -1.11 -8.50 11.40
N SER A 35 -0.08 -8.02 12.10
CA SER A 35 1.18 -8.73 12.37
C SER A 35 1.00 -10.07 13.07
N ASP A 36 -0.07 -10.26 13.84
CA ASP A 36 -0.40 -11.56 14.44
C ASP A 36 -0.88 -12.59 13.40
N LEU A 37 -1.22 -12.13 12.19
CA LEU A 37 -1.50 -12.97 11.04
C LEU A 37 -0.25 -13.20 10.16
N ASN A 38 0.95 -12.79 10.59
CA ASN A 38 2.20 -12.97 9.84
C ASN A 38 2.68 -14.44 9.80
N ASP A 39 1.91 -15.29 9.12
CA ASP A 39 2.14 -16.72 8.96
C ASP A 39 2.35 -17.06 7.47
N PRO A 40 3.45 -17.74 7.08
CA PRO A 40 3.72 -18.11 5.68
C PRO A 40 2.60 -18.90 5.00
N ARG A 41 1.78 -19.64 5.77
CA ARG A 41 0.61 -20.37 5.25
C ARG A 41 -0.44 -19.43 4.69
N LEU A 42 -0.50 -18.18 5.14
CA LEU A 42 -1.42 -17.19 4.58
C LEU A 42 -1.06 -16.80 3.16
N ASP A 43 0.22 -16.80 2.76
CA ASP A 43 0.59 -16.54 1.36
C ASP A 43 0.06 -17.66 0.44
N PHE A 44 -0.08 -18.89 0.94
CA PHE A 44 -0.77 -19.97 0.23
C PHE A 44 -2.29 -19.75 0.20
N LEU A 45 -2.92 -19.46 1.34
CA LEU A 45 -4.38 -19.22 1.40
C LEU A 45 -4.80 -18.02 0.54
N LYS A 46 -3.97 -16.97 0.50
CA LYS A 46 -4.21 -15.78 -0.33
C LYS A 46 -4.27 -16.09 -1.81
N ARG A 47 -3.31 -16.89 -2.31
CA ARG A 47 -3.21 -17.26 -3.73
C ARG A 47 -4.37 -18.13 -4.20
N ASN A 48 -4.92 -18.95 -3.30
CA ASN A 48 -5.88 -19.99 -3.66
C ASN A 48 -7.33 -19.69 -3.23
N LEU A 49 -7.54 -19.05 -2.07
CA LEU A 49 -8.86 -18.93 -1.44
C LEU A 49 -9.35 -17.49 -1.36
N PHE A 50 -8.49 -16.53 -1.03
CA PHE A 50 -8.96 -15.16 -0.74
C PHE A 50 -9.40 -14.36 -1.97
N LYS A 51 -9.27 -14.91 -3.19
CA LYS A 51 -9.81 -14.30 -4.41
C LYS A 51 -11.32 -14.09 -4.31
N ASP A 52 -12.03 -15.02 -3.68
CA ASP A 52 -13.45 -14.88 -3.34
C ASP A 52 -13.60 -14.29 -1.93
N PHE A 53 -14.51 -13.32 -1.80
CA PHE A 53 -14.78 -12.68 -0.52
C PHE A 53 -15.40 -13.66 0.49
N SER A 54 -16.22 -14.62 0.06
CA SER A 54 -16.88 -15.56 0.97
C SER A 54 -15.87 -16.43 1.70
N SER A 55 -14.88 -16.94 0.97
CA SER A 55 -13.77 -17.75 1.48
C SER A 55 -12.86 -16.94 2.43
N PHE A 56 -12.51 -15.71 2.06
CA PHE A 56 -11.80 -14.80 2.95
C PHE A 56 -12.62 -14.50 4.22
N ASN A 57 -13.92 -14.25 4.08
CA ASN A 57 -14.80 -13.92 5.19
C ASN A 57 -15.00 -15.11 6.14
N ALA A 58 -14.99 -16.35 5.62
CA ALA A 58 -14.99 -17.55 6.45
C ALA A 58 -13.70 -17.67 7.26
N PHE A 59 -12.55 -17.40 6.64
CA PHE A 59 -11.26 -17.37 7.34
C PHE A 59 -11.21 -16.28 8.41
N ILE A 60 -11.54 -15.02 8.07
CA ILE A 60 -11.36 -13.91 9.03
C ILE A 60 -12.29 -14.04 10.25
N LYS A 61 -13.43 -14.75 10.13
CA LYS A 61 -14.31 -15.13 11.25
C LYS A 61 -13.66 -16.05 12.28
N THR A 62 -12.64 -16.81 11.92
CA THR A 62 -11.89 -17.66 12.87
C THR A 62 -10.79 -16.90 13.60
N THR A 63 -10.59 -15.63 13.27
CA THR A 63 -9.58 -14.75 13.87
C THR A 63 -10.24 -13.70 14.77
N LYS A 64 -9.45 -13.04 15.63
CA LYS A 64 -9.91 -11.88 16.42
C LYS A 64 -10.24 -10.64 15.57
N HIS A 65 -10.00 -10.69 14.25
CA HIS A 65 -10.08 -9.54 13.33
C HIS A 65 -11.37 -9.48 12.53
N TYR A 66 -12.42 -10.21 12.95
CA TYR A 66 -13.73 -10.12 12.33
C TYR A 66 -14.43 -8.79 12.66
N ASN A 67 -14.10 -7.74 11.90
CA ASN A 67 -14.63 -6.39 12.09
C ASN A 67 -14.90 -5.69 10.75
N ALA A 68 -15.34 -4.43 10.76
CA ALA A 68 -15.66 -3.69 9.53
C ALA A 68 -14.45 -3.42 8.62
N SER A 69 -13.21 -3.38 9.15
CA SER A 69 -12.02 -3.15 8.33
C SER A 69 -11.60 -4.39 7.54
N ARG A 70 -12.22 -5.56 7.76
CA ARG A 70 -11.99 -6.80 6.99
C ARG A 70 -12.13 -6.62 5.48
N PHE A 71 -13.02 -5.72 5.01
CA PHE A 71 -13.15 -5.42 3.59
C PHE A 71 -11.90 -4.69 3.05
N SER A 72 -11.32 -3.78 3.84
CA SER A 72 -10.06 -3.13 3.46
C SER A 72 -8.92 -4.15 3.43
N LEU A 73 -8.86 -5.05 4.41
CA LEU A 73 -7.88 -6.14 4.42
C LEU A 73 -8.04 -7.04 3.20
N HIS A 74 -9.27 -7.44 2.86
CA HIS A 74 -9.55 -8.26 1.67
C HIS A 74 -9.05 -7.59 0.38
N ARG A 75 -9.34 -6.30 0.18
CA ARG A 75 -8.85 -5.54 -0.99
C ARG A 75 -7.32 -5.59 -1.08
N PHE A 76 -6.64 -5.31 0.02
CA PHE A 76 -5.17 -5.30 0.08
C PHE A 76 -4.58 -6.70 -0.19
N LEU A 77 -5.18 -7.74 0.37
CA LEU A 77 -4.69 -9.11 0.24
C LEU A 77 -4.99 -9.71 -1.14
N ALA A 78 -6.20 -9.54 -1.65
CA ALA A 78 -6.70 -10.31 -2.79
C ALA A 78 -6.84 -9.51 -4.08
N LEU A 79 -7.08 -8.20 -3.99
CA LEU A 79 -7.48 -7.41 -5.16
C LEU A 79 -6.35 -6.57 -5.76
N PHE A 80 -5.39 -6.11 -4.96
CA PHE A 80 -4.22 -5.39 -5.47
C PHE A 80 -3.32 -6.34 -6.29
N LYS A 81 -3.19 -6.06 -7.58
CA LYS A 81 -2.44 -6.86 -8.55
C LYS A 81 -1.27 -6.07 -9.12
N ALA A 82 -0.23 -6.78 -9.57
CA ALA A 82 0.86 -6.16 -10.32
C ALA A 82 0.30 -5.38 -11.52
N GLY A 83 0.80 -4.16 -11.71
CA GLY A 83 0.35 -3.21 -12.73
C GLY A 83 -0.76 -2.26 -12.28
N ASP A 84 -1.45 -2.50 -11.16
CA ASP A 84 -2.45 -1.56 -10.61
C ASP A 84 -1.79 -0.24 -10.15
N ILE A 85 -2.58 0.84 -10.14
CA ILE A 85 -2.16 2.12 -9.55
C ILE A 85 -2.68 2.24 -8.13
N ILE A 86 -1.82 2.68 -7.21
CA ILE A 86 -2.19 3.05 -5.85
C ILE A 86 -1.93 4.55 -5.65
N VAL A 87 -2.98 5.29 -5.28
CA VAL A 87 -2.89 6.67 -4.82
C VAL A 87 -2.78 6.66 -3.29
N VAL A 88 -1.73 7.29 -2.77
CA VAL A 88 -1.45 7.39 -1.33
C VAL A 88 -1.57 8.86 -0.91
N PRO A 89 -2.64 9.25 -0.19
CA PRO A 89 -2.77 10.61 0.34
C PRO A 89 -1.80 10.87 1.49
N ASP A 90 -1.24 12.08 1.55
CA ASP A 90 -0.42 12.54 2.67
C ASP A 90 -0.66 14.03 2.95
N LEU A 91 -1.37 14.34 4.05
CA LEU A 91 -1.79 15.70 4.44
C LEU A 91 -2.35 16.53 3.26
N GLU A 92 -1.56 17.47 2.73
CA GLU A 92 -1.90 18.40 1.63
C GLU A 92 -1.32 17.98 0.28
N ALA A 93 -0.74 16.78 0.22
CA ALA A 93 -0.16 16.17 -0.96
C ALA A 93 -0.65 14.72 -1.17
N PHE A 94 -0.22 14.11 -2.26
CA PHE A 94 -0.41 12.69 -2.52
C PHE A 94 0.70 12.14 -3.42
N SER A 95 0.88 10.82 -3.36
CA SER A 95 1.83 10.11 -4.20
C SER A 95 1.11 9.02 -5.01
N ILE A 96 1.64 8.70 -6.18
CA ILE A 96 1.08 7.69 -7.09
C ILE A 96 2.12 6.59 -7.30
N TYR A 97 1.71 5.36 -7.06
CA TYR A 97 2.58 4.19 -7.16
C TYR A 97 2.00 3.15 -8.12
N GLU A 98 2.89 2.39 -8.76
CA GLU A 98 2.54 1.18 -9.50
C GLU A 98 2.84 -0.05 -8.63
N VAL A 99 1.91 -0.99 -8.56
CA VAL A 99 2.15 -2.28 -7.88
C VAL A 99 3.13 -3.12 -8.71
N VAL A 100 4.24 -3.50 -8.12
CA VAL A 100 5.27 -4.36 -8.73
C VAL A 100 5.02 -5.82 -8.36
N GLU A 101 4.63 -6.06 -7.11
CA GLU A 101 4.34 -7.40 -6.60
C GLU A 101 3.11 -7.35 -5.71
N SER A 102 2.16 -8.25 -5.95
CA SER A 102 0.97 -8.41 -5.11
C SER A 102 1.33 -8.67 -3.64
N SER A 103 0.36 -8.46 -2.75
CA SER A 103 0.61 -8.55 -1.32
C SER A 103 1.17 -9.90 -0.85
N LYS A 104 1.98 -9.84 0.19
CA LYS A 104 2.49 -11.00 0.91
C LYS A 104 2.63 -10.67 2.38
N THR A 105 2.83 -11.70 3.20
CA THR A 105 3.22 -11.50 4.59
C THR A 105 4.53 -10.72 4.68
N ILE A 106 4.68 -9.87 5.71
CA ILE A 106 5.94 -9.15 5.96
C ILE A 106 7.11 -10.11 6.08
N ARG A 107 6.86 -11.31 6.63
CA ARG A 107 7.84 -12.39 6.70
C ARG A 107 8.43 -12.80 5.34
N ALA A 108 7.61 -12.79 4.29
CA ALA A 108 8.02 -13.13 2.93
C ALA A 108 8.68 -11.95 2.17
N CYS A 109 8.76 -10.76 2.78
CA CYS A 109 9.44 -9.61 2.20
C CYS A 109 10.95 -9.61 2.50
N THR A 110 11.72 -9.05 1.57
CA THR A 110 13.15 -8.79 1.71
C THR A 110 13.36 -7.40 2.29
N ILE A 111 12.81 -7.15 3.49
CA ILE A 111 12.98 -5.90 4.22
C ILE A 111 14.33 -5.92 4.95
N THR A 112 15.06 -4.81 4.87
CA THR A 112 16.27 -4.55 5.65
C THR A 112 15.99 -3.56 6.78
N PRO A 113 16.83 -3.51 7.83
CA PRO A 113 16.70 -2.49 8.87
C PRO A 113 16.69 -1.08 8.30
N PHE A 114 15.94 -0.18 8.93
CA PHE A 114 15.77 1.22 8.52
C PHE A 114 15.44 2.10 9.72
N LYS A 115 15.34 3.41 9.52
CA LYS A 115 14.96 4.35 10.58
C LYS A 115 13.52 4.82 10.40
N ALA A 116 12.78 4.82 11.49
CA ALA A 116 11.48 5.50 11.55
C ALA A 116 11.67 7.03 11.46
N ILE A 117 10.60 7.77 11.16
CA ILE A 117 10.60 9.24 11.07
C ILE A 117 11.14 9.89 12.35
N ASN A 118 10.85 9.29 13.51
CA ASN A 118 11.33 9.77 14.81
C ASN A 118 12.78 9.34 15.14
N GLY A 119 13.51 8.78 14.18
CA GLY A 119 14.89 8.35 14.31
C GLY A 119 15.10 7.00 14.98
N LEU A 120 14.04 6.33 15.47
CA LEU A 120 14.16 5.00 16.08
C LEU A 120 14.53 3.95 15.02
N GLU A 121 15.46 3.07 15.37
CA GLU A 121 15.80 1.93 14.52
C GLU A 121 14.67 0.90 14.48
N VAL A 122 14.35 0.47 13.27
CA VAL A 122 13.43 -0.62 12.99
C VAL A 122 14.25 -1.81 12.51
N THR A 123 14.10 -2.93 13.22
CA THR A 123 14.82 -4.18 12.95
C THR A 123 13.86 -5.29 12.54
N VAL A 124 14.40 -6.31 11.88
CA VAL A 124 13.64 -7.49 11.46
C VAL A 124 13.95 -8.65 12.39
N GLY A 125 12.92 -9.22 13.03
CA GLY A 125 13.06 -10.36 13.94
C GLY A 125 13.71 -11.56 13.26
N LYS A 126 14.68 -12.19 13.91
CA LYS A 126 15.43 -13.32 13.32
C LYS A 126 14.56 -14.57 13.12
N ALA A 127 13.64 -14.84 14.04
CA ALA A 127 12.83 -16.07 14.04
C ALA A 127 11.48 -15.90 13.32
N ASP A 128 10.80 -14.78 13.55
CA ASP A 128 9.45 -14.54 13.06
C ASP A 128 9.40 -13.59 11.86
N ARG A 129 10.50 -12.85 11.60
CA ARG A 129 10.63 -11.82 10.55
C ARG A 129 9.62 -10.68 10.70
N ASN A 130 9.04 -10.48 11.89
CA ASN A 130 8.26 -9.29 12.20
C ASN A 130 9.16 -8.05 12.31
N LEU A 131 8.54 -6.87 12.30
CA LEU A 131 9.25 -5.60 12.50
C LEU A 131 9.19 -5.17 13.96
N TYR A 132 10.31 -4.67 14.47
CA TYR A 132 10.45 -4.27 15.86
C TYR A 132 11.17 -2.94 16.01
N THR A 133 10.74 -2.12 16.97
CA THR A 133 11.54 -1.00 17.50
C THR A 133 12.23 -1.40 18.80
N ASN A 134 13.12 -0.54 19.30
CA ASN A 134 13.81 -0.70 20.59
C ASN A 134 14.55 -2.04 20.67
N GLU A 135 15.45 -2.28 19.72
CA GLU A 135 16.33 -3.47 19.69
C GLU A 135 15.57 -4.82 19.77
N GLY A 136 14.38 -4.90 19.16
CA GLY A 136 13.62 -6.16 19.10
C GLY A 136 12.56 -6.33 20.19
N THR A 137 12.35 -5.33 21.06
CA THR A 137 11.43 -5.49 22.21
C THR A 137 9.99 -5.11 21.90
N LYS A 138 9.75 -4.15 21.00
CA LYS A 138 8.41 -3.65 20.70
C LYS A 138 8.00 -4.03 19.29
N LEU A 139 7.06 -4.98 19.18
CA LEU A 139 6.45 -5.39 17.92
C LEU A 139 5.72 -4.20 17.28
N ILE A 140 5.92 -4.03 15.97
CA ILE A 140 5.20 -3.07 15.14
C ILE A 140 4.12 -3.84 14.40
N ASP A 141 2.87 -3.39 14.51
CA ASP A 141 1.75 -4.06 13.87
C ASP A 141 1.69 -3.73 12.37
N LEU A 142 2.58 -4.34 11.60
CA LEU A 142 2.60 -4.38 10.13
C LEU A 142 2.73 -5.85 9.72
N GLY A 143 1.66 -6.45 9.23
CA GLY A 143 1.60 -7.89 8.95
C GLY A 143 1.72 -8.26 7.48
N PHE A 144 1.29 -7.36 6.59
CA PHE A 144 1.30 -7.58 5.16
C PHE A 144 1.86 -6.38 4.42
N ALA A 145 2.49 -6.65 3.28
CA ALA A 145 3.03 -5.63 2.40
C ALA A 145 2.76 -5.94 0.93
N VAL A 146 2.62 -4.89 0.13
CA VAL A 146 2.62 -4.90 -1.34
C VAL A 146 3.92 -4.22 -1.78
N LYS A 147 4.63 -4.81 -2.74
CA LYS A 147 5.80 -4.13 -3.33
C LYS A 147 5.29 -3.16 -4.38
N VAL A 148 5.70 -1.91 -4.26
CA VAL A 148 5.35 -0.83 -5.18
C VAL A 148 6.61 -0.08 -5.61
N LYS A 149 6.48 0.69 -6.68
CA LYS A 149 7.46 1.71 -7.08
C LYS A 149 6.70 3.01 -7.38
N PRO A 150 7.32 4.18 -7.19
CA PRO A 150 6.72 5.42 -7.66
C PRO A 150 6.37 5.31 -9.15
N LEU A 151 5.23 5.87 -9.53
CA LEU A 151 4.89 5.98 -10.94
C LEU A 151 5.78 7.08 -11.54
N SER A 152 6.69 6.71 -12.44
CA SER A 152 7.56 7.66 -13.12
C SER A 152 6.95 8.10 -14.45
N VAL A 153 7.08 9.38 -14.77
CA VAL A 153 6.69 9.92 -16.07
C VAL A 153 7.82 10.71 -16.71
N THR A 154 7.93 10.57 -18.03
CA THR A 154 8.89 11.32 -18.84
C THR A 154 8.19 12.51 -19.47
N GLY A 155 8.68 13.71 -19.17
CA GLY A 155 8.19 14.95 -19.75
C GLY A 155 8.69 15.18 -21.18
N GLN A 156 8.17 16.21 -21.85
CA GLN A 156 8.55 16.55 -23.23
C GLN A 156 10.04 16.88 -23.38
N ASN A 157 10.67 17.35 -22.30
CA ASN A 157 12.10 17.63 -22.22
C ASN A 157 12.99 16.38 -22.03
N GLY A 158 12.40 15.18 -22.06
CA GLY A 158 13.09 13.90 -21.90
C GLY A 158 13.47 13.55 -20.45
N ARG A 159 13.14 14.39 -19.46
CA ARG A 159 13.41 14.11 -18.05
C ARG A 159 12.30 13.25 -17.46
N THR A 160 12.71 12.21 -16.72
CA THR A 160 11.81 11.39 -15.92
C THR A 160 11.69 11.94 -14.52
N ARG A 161 10.47 11.96 -13.99
CA ARG A 161 10.17 12.34 -12.61
C ARG A 161 9.18 11.36 -11.99
N ASP A 162 9.30 11.15 -10.69
CA ASP A 162 8.41 10.29 -9.93
C ASP A 162 7.23 11.08 -9.38
N CYS A 163 6.02 10.53 -9.49
CA CYS A 163 4.79 11.13 -8.98
C CYS A 163 4.70 11.00 -7.45
N VAL A 164 5.64 11.60 -6.73
CA VAL A 164 5.70 11.64 -5.26
C VAL A 164 5.46 13.05 -4.75
N ASP A 165 4.82 13.15 -3.58
CA ASP A 165 4.54 14.39 -2.85
C ASP A 165 3.92 15.50 -3.72
N LEU A 166 2.96 15.12 -4.58
CA LEU A 166 2.22 16.02 -5.45
C LEU A 166 1.26 16.90 -4.63
N PRO A 167 1.42 18.23 -4.61
CA PRO A 167 0.49 19.13 -3.93
C PRO A 167 -0.93 18.97 -4.46
N VAL A 168 -1.90 18.76 -3.55
CA VAL A 168 -3.31 18.59 -3.94
C VAL A 168 -3.83 19.82 -4.69
N SER A 169 -3.42 21.03 -4.28
CA SER A 169 -3.82 22.29 -4.91
C SER A 169 -3.47 22.38 -6.39
N ASP A 170 -2.40 21.72 -6.79
CA ASP A 170 -1.79 21.91 -8.12
C ASP A 170 -2.08 20.73 -9.04
N PHE A 171 -2.28 19.53 -8.47
CA PHE A 171 -2.35 18.28 -9.24
C PHE A 171 -3.70 17.56 -9.16
N ALA A 172 -4.54 17.84 -8.17
CA ALA A 172 -5.83 17.14 -8.02
C ALA A 172 -6.99 18.02 -8.50
N ASP A 173 -7.82 17.46 -9.39
CA ASP A 173 -9.15 18.04 -9.66
C ASP A 173 -10.09 17.83 -8.46
N GLU A 174 -11.28 18.44 -8.50
CA GLU A 174 -12.25 18.36 -7.40
C GLU A 174 -12.63 16.91 -7.03
N LEU A 175 -12.71 16.02 -8.02
CA LEU A 175 -13.10 14.62 -7.80
C LEU A 175 -11.98 13.86 -7.09
N LEU A 176 -10.74 13.99 -7.55
CA LEU A 176 -9.58 13.38 -6.91
C LEU A 176 -9.36 13.98 -5.52
N ALA A 177 -9.43 15.30 -5.37
CA ALA A 177 -9.32 15.98 -4.07
C ALA A 177 -10.38 15.50 -3.07
N SER A 178 -11.60 15.22 -3.52
CA SER A 178 -12.64 14.60 -2.70
C SER A 178 -12.30 13.17 -2.30
N ALA A 179 -11.83 12.34 -3.25
CA ALA A 179 -11.43 10.96 -2.98
C ALA A 179 -10.24 10.86 -2.01
N LEU A 180 -9.28 11.80 -2.06
CA LEU A 180 -8.16 11.87 -1.11
C LEU A 180 -8.61 12.06 0.35
N LYS A 181 -9.86 12.49 0.59
CA LYS A 181 -10.46 12.64 1.94
C LYS A 181 -11.13 11.36 2.44
N ILE A 182 -11.21 10.30 1.64
CA ILE A 182 -11.78 9.01 2.05
C ILE A 182 -11.02 8.49 3.29
N LYS A 183 -11.78 8.08 4.30
CA LYS A 183 -11.26 7.59 5.59
C LYS A 183 -10.99 6.09 5.62
N SER A 184 -11.54 5.31 4.68
CA SER A 184 -11.22 3.88 4.59
C SER A 184 -9.75 3.68 4.22
N ILE A 185 -9.11 2.66 4.79
CA ILE A 185 -7.71 2.34 4.51
C ILE A 185 -7.54 2.02 3.02
N ASN A 186 -8.42 1.18 2.45
CA ASN A 186 -8.37 0.81 1.03
C ASN A 186 -9.71 1.08 0.35
N GLY A 187 -9.69 1.76 -0.80
CA GLY A 187 -10.88 2.04 -1.62
C GLY A 187 -10.61 1.87 -3.11
N ASP A 188 -11.61 1.40 -3.85
CA ASP A 188 -11.58 1.38 -5.31
C ASP A 188 -11.96 2.77 -5.83
N ILE A 189 -11.06 3.38 -6.60
CA ILE A 189 -11.26 4.68 -7.25
C ILE A 189 -11.03 4.57 -8.76
N THR A 190 -11.22 3.38 -9.34
CA THR A 190 -11.05 3.14 -10.79
C THR A 190 -11.98 4.02 -11.62
N HIS A 191 -13.13 4.43 -11.09
CA HIS A 191 -14.01 5.39 -11.77
C HIS A 191 -13.38 6.79 -11.92
N LEU A 192 -12.30 7.10 -11.19
CA LEU A 192 -11.52 8.35 -11.26
C LEU A 192 -10.28 8.27 -12.16
N THR A 193 -10.18 7.29 -13.07
CA THR A 193 -9.06 7.17 -14.02
C THR A 193 -8.72 8.49 -14.70
N LYS A 194 -9.72 9.24 -15.19
CA LYS A 194 -9.48 10.51 -15.87
C LYS A 194 -8.80 11.54 -14.95
N SER A 195 -9.23 11.63 -13.69
CA SER A 195 -8.67 12.56 -12.71
C SER A 195 -7.23 12.22 -12.35
N VAL A 196 -6.94 10.92 -12.18
CA VAL A 196 -5.57 10.43 -11.93
C VAL A 196 -4.67 10.64 -13.15
N ASP A 197 -5.15 10.35 -14.36
CA ASP A 197 -4.41 10.60 -15.59
C ASP A 197 -4.12 12.09 -15.80
N ASN A 198 -5.05 12.97 -15.42
CA ASN A 198 -4.84 14.41 -15.47
C ASN A 198 -3.76 14.87 -14.50
N ALA A 199 -3.77 14.40 -13.25
CA ALA A 199 -2.70 14.67 -12.28
C ALA A 199 -1.32 14.27 -12.83
N ILE A 200 -1.25 13.07 -13.43
CA ILE A 200 -0.04 12.55 -14.06
C ILE A 200 0.39 13.41 -15.27
N ARG A 201 -0.56 13.92 -16.06
CA ARG A 201 -0.28 14.77 -17.23
C ARG A 201 0.24 16.15 -16.84
N ILE A 202 -0.33 16.78 -15.81
CA ILE A 202 0.19 18.06 -15.29
C ILE A 202 1.66 17.89 -14.93
N TYR A 203 2.01 16.76 -14.32
CA TYR A 203 3.39 16.46 -13.92
C TYR A 203 4.35 16.17 -15.09
N LYS A 204 3.83 15.82 -16.28
CA LYS A 204 4.64 15.63 -17.51
C LYS A 204 5.04 16.95 -18.18
N ASN A 205 4.28 18.02 -17.94
CA ASN A 205 4.53 19.34 -18.52
C ASN A 205 5.49 20.14 -17.64
#